data_AF-A0AAD5UL19-F1
#
_entry.id   AF-A0AAD5UL19-F1
#
_cell.length_a   1.000
_cell.length_b   1.000
_cell.length_c   1.000
_cell.angle_alpha   90.00
_cell.angle_beta   90.00
_cell.angle_gamma   90.00
#
_symmetry.space_group_name_H-M   'P 1'
#
loop_
_entity.id
_entity.type
_entity.pdbx_description
1 polymer ?
#
loop_
_entity_poly.entity_id
_entity_poly.type
_entity_poly.pdbx_seq_one_letter_code
_entity_poly.pdbx_strand_id
1 'polypeptide(L)'
;METPKRFNLPTDPRTIKPQDLQLSYVLKYTGTGLLKYFLYSLILSYVRETRFHWNPTKLQLYQFDDPWVAIDLYLLGLALSLLLDYADHLLILPLCYIFKMEYTPIMNAVYLSCSVREFWGSRWNSMIQRGLKCSIFDPVLEALKGFPIPFKFKVTIATLLTFVFSAIMHEWCILIVCDEPTTYEQLAFFTVQAFICTFEVLVSIMFKRIFGLKIGHVFPKVVQVLWATIAVLSTSPLFLNPFIRGKVFDKFHLDYDIMKAYVERNFLK
;
A
#
# COMPACT_ATOMS: atom_id res chain seq x y z
N MET A 1 12.71 -8.38 37.71
CA MET A 1 12.63 -7.76 36.38
C MET A 1 11.48 -8.44 35.65
N GLU A 2 10.33 -7.77 35.56
CA GLU A 2 9.24 -8.26 34.70
C GLU A 2 9.74 -8.23 33.26
N THR A 3 9.63 -9.36 32.57
CA THR A 3 9.86 -9.42 31.12
C THR A 3 8.92 -8.41 30.46
N PRO A 4 9.41 -7.51 29.58
CA PRO A 4 8.54 -6.58 28.90
C PRO A 4 7.48 -7.39 28.17
N LYS A 5 6.19 -7.08 28.40
CA LYS A 5 5.06 -7.69 27.69
C LYS A 5 5.43 -7.65 26.20
N ARG A 6 5.66 -8.82 25.59
CA ARG A 6 5.83 -8.89 24.13
C ARG A 6 4.62 -8.21 23.54
N PHE A 7 4.85 -7.16 22.75
CA PHE A 7 3.83 -6.58 21.90
C PHE A 7 3.38 -7.69 20.94
N ASN A 8 2.34 -8.41 21.31
CA ASN A 8 1.75 -9.43 20.47
C ASN A 8 1.01 -8.69 19.35
N LEU A 9 1.69 -8.54 18.22
CA LEU A 9 1.05 -8.09 16.99
C LEU A 9 -0.13 -9.02 16.71
N PRO A 10 -1.30 -8.50 16.29
CA PRO A 10 -2.39 -9.33 15.83
C PRO A 10 -1.86 -10.26 14.72
N THR A 11 -2.03 -11.57 14.90
CA THR A 11 -1.60 -12.55 13.90
C THR A 11 -2.45 -12.40 12.65
N ASP A 12 -1.79 -12.11 11.54
CA ASP A 12 -2.44 -12.07 10.24
C ASP A 12 -2.77 -13.51 9.85
N PRO A 13 -3.98 -13.83 9.35
CA PRO A 13 -4.29 -15.17 8.88
C PRO A 13 -3.38 -15.65 7.73
N ARG A 14 -2.66 -14.73 7.09
CA ARG A 14 -1.64 -15.03 6.07
C ARG A 14 -0.24 -15.19 6.65
N THR A 15 -0.05 -14.99 7.96
CA THR A 15 1.23 -15.20 8.62
C THR A 15 1.58 -16.69 8.54
N ILE A 16 2.71 -16.97 7.93
CA ILE A 16 3.27 -18.31 7.77
C ILE A 16 4.21 -18.55 8.92
N LYS A 17 3.94 -19.61 9.68
CA LYS A 17 4.80 -20.01 10.79
C LYS A 17 6.12 -20.56 10.27
N PRO A 18 7.21 -20.48 11.06
CA PRO A 18 8.53 -20.96 10.63
C PRO A 18 8.53 -22.43 10.19
N GLN A 19 7.70 -23.27 10.82
CA GLN A 19 7.54 -24.70 10.51
C GLN A 19 6.91 -24.95 9.12
N ASP A 20 6.06 -24.04 8.66
CA ASP A 20 5.33 -24.14 7.39
C ASP A 20 6.11 -23.47 6.24
N LEU A 21 7.13 -22.67 6.57
CA LEU A 21 8.01 -21.99 5.63
C LEU A 21 9.09 -22.96 5.09
N GLN A 22 8.65 -23.95 4.33
CA GLN A 22 9.52 -24.96 3.72
C GLN A 22 10.22 -24.44 2.46
N LEU A 23 11.29 -25.11 2.03
CA LEU A 23 12.02 -24.74 0.80
C LEU A 23 11.10 -24.76 -0.44
N SER A 24 10.15 -25.70 -0.51
CA SER A 24 9.14 -25.76 -1.57
C SER A 24 8.26 -24.50 -1.62
N TYR A 25 7.90 -23.94 -0.46
CA TYR A 25 7.19 -22.67 -0.37
C TYR A 25 8.06 -21.55 -0.93
N VAL A 26 9.30 -21.43 -0.47
CA VAL A 26 10.24 -20.40 -0.93
C VAL A 26 10.42 -20.48 -2.45
N LEU A 27 10.67 -21.66 -3.01
CA LEU A 27 10.86 -21.85 -4.45
C LEU A 27 9.60 -21.49 -5.27
N LYS A 28 8.42 -21.94 -4.84
CA LYS A 28 7.15 -21.58 -5.49
C LYS A 28 6.93 -20.06 -5.45
N TYR A 29 7.23 -19.45 -4.31
CA TYR A 29 7.05 -18.02 -4.09
C TYR A 29 8.06 -17.21 -4.93
N THR A 30 9.32 -17.63 -5.01
CA THR A 30 10.34 -17.05 -5.91
C THR A 30 9.91 -17.09 -7.38
N GLY A 31 9.32 -18.21 -7.84
CA GLY A 31 8.77 -18.30 -9.19
C GLY A 31 7.68 -17.25 -9.46
N THR A 32 6.78 -17.01 -8.50
CA THR A 32 5.81 -15.93 -8.62
C THR A 32 6.45 -14.53 -8.56
N GLY A 33 7.55 -14.37 -7.82
CA GLY A 33 8.34 -13.14 -7.77
C GLY A 33 8.93 -12.76 -9.13
N LEU A 34 9.48 -13.74 -9.87
CA LEU A 34 10.01 -13.51 -11.22
C LEU A 34 8.93 -13.08 -12.22
N LEU A 35 7.75 -13.72 -12.16
CA LEU A 35 6.62 -13.31 -13.00
C LEU A 35 6.16 -11.88 -12.67
N LYS A 36 6.10 -11.52 -11.39
CA LYS A 36 5.76 -10.16 -10.95
C LYS A 36 6.79 -9.13 -11.42
N TYR A 37 8.09 -9.46 -11.35
CA TYR A 37 9.15 -8.61 -11.86
C TYR A 37 9.06 -8.42 -13.39
N PHE A 38 8.75 -9.48 -14.12
CA PHE A 38 8.50 -9.41 -15.56
C PHE A 38 7.32 -8.48 -15.88
N LEU A 39 6.19 -8.64 -15.18
CA LEU A 39 5.02 -7.76 -15.34
C LEU A 39 5.33 -6.31 -14.98
N TYR A 40 6.03 -6.07 -13.87
CA TYR A 40 6.52 -4.75 -13.49
C TYR A 40 7.37 -4.12 -14.59
N SER A 41 8.31 -4.88 -15.15
CA SER A 41 9.20 -4.42 -16.23
C SER A 41 8.43 -4.09 -17.51
N LEU A 42 7.42 -4.89 -17.86
CA LEU A 42 6.56 -4.64 -19.01
C LEU A 42 5.74 -3.36 -18.83
N ILE A 43 5.17 -3.15 -17.64
CA ILE A 43 4.43 -1.92 -17.34
C ILE A 43 5.32 -0.70 -17.43
N LEU A 44 6.54 -0.76 -16.85
CA LEU A 44 7.47 0.37 -16.95
C LEU A 44 7.93 0.63 -18.39
N SER A 45 8.13 -0.41 -19.20
CA SER A 45 8.45 -0.24 -20.63
C SER A 45 7.32 0.48 -21.36
N TYR A 46 6.07 0.07 -21.12
CA TYR A 46 4.89 0.71 -21.70
C TYR A 46 4.82 2.19 -21.32
N VAL A 47 4.84 2.51 -20.02
CA VAL A 47 4.71 3.89 -19.51
C VAL A 47 5.81 4.81 -20.06
N ARG A 48 7.00 4.27 -20.35
CA ARG A 48 8.10 5.01 -20.96
C ARG A 48 7.90 5.27 -22.45
N GLU A 49 7.49 4.25 -23.20
CA GLU A 49 7.33 4.35 -24.64
C GLU A 49 6.14 5.22 -25.03
N THR A 50 5.03 5.18 -24.27
CA THR A 50 3.79 5.85 -24.65
C THR A 50 3.74 7.34 -24.39
N ARG A 51 4.82 7.99 -23.96
CA ARG A 51 4.82 9.37 -23.44
C ARG A 51 3.70 9.54 -22.41
N PHE A 52 3.99 9.20 -21.16
CA PHE A 52 3.11 9.42 -20.01
C PHE A 52 2.26 10.69 -20.15
N HIS A 53 0.93 10.51 -20.28
CA HIS A 53 0.03 11.58 -20.73
C HIS A 53 -0.31 12.57 -19.60
N TRP A 54 0.08 12.25 -18.38
CA TRP A 54 -0.25 13.01 -17.19
C TRP A 54 0.84 14.03 -16.87
N ASN A 55 0.46 15.32 -16.85
CA ASN A 55 1.34 16.40 -16.43
C ASN A 55 1.16 16.62 -14.90
N PRO A 56 2.16 16.27 -14.07
CA PRO A 56 2.02 16.32 -12.62
C PRO A 56 2.02 17.76 -12.11
N THR A 57 0.84 18.28 -11.76
CA THR A 57 0.69 19.57 -11.04
C THR A 57 0.43 19.34 -9.55
N LYS A 58 0.51 20.41 -8.73
CA LYS A 58 0.28 20.29 -7.28
C LYS A 58 -1.22 20.17 -6.98
N LEU A 59 -1.57 19.29 -6.04
CA LEU A 59 -2.90 19.15 -5.44
C LEU A 59 -4.00 18.80 -6.46
N GLN A 60 -3.68 17.92 -7.41
CA GLN A 60 -4.59 17.53 -8.47
C GLN A 60 -5.35 16.23 -8.10
N LEU A 61 -6.67 16.24 -8.32
CA LEU A 61 -7.47 15.02 -8.38
C LEU A 61 -7.64 14.61 -9.84
N TYR A 62 -7.79 13.32 -10.08
CA TYR A 62 -8.08 12.84 -11.42
C TYR A 62 -9.57 13.03 -11.73
N GLN A 63 -9.87 13.70 -12.85
CA GLN A 63 -11.22 14.14 -13.22
C GLN A 63 -11.96 13.16 -14.17
N PHE A 64 -11.29 12.09 -14.62
CA PHE A 64 -11.84 11.08 -15.55
C PHE A 64 -12.09 11.56 -16.99
N ASP A 65 -11.51 12.70 -17.37
CA ASP A 65 -11.70 13.32 -18.69
C ASP A 65 -10.98 12.55 -19.81
N ASP A 66 -9.82 11.96 -19.50
CA ASP A 66 -8.97 11.26 -20.47
C ASP A 66 -8.70 9.81 -20.02
N PRO A 67 -9.35 8.80 -20.61
CA PRO A 67 -9.18 7.41 -20.21
C PRO A 67 -7.74 6.89 -20.30
N TRP A 68 -6.88 7.49 -21.13
CA TRP A 68 -5.47 7.10 -21.21
C TRP A 68 -4.71 7.46 -19.94
N VAL A 69 -4.99 8.62 -19.37
CA VAL A 69 -4.44 9.03 -18.07
C VAL A 69 -4.90 8.08 -16.95
N ALA A 70 -6.16 7.64 -16.96
CA ALA A 70 -6.63 6.63 -16.00
C ALA A 70 -5.82 5.33 -16.09
N ILE A 71 -5.53 4.88 -17.31
CA ILE A 71 -4.73 3.69 -17.56
C ILE A 71 -3.30 3.90 -17.04
N ASP A 72 -2.67 5.02 -17.39
CA ASP A 72 -1.30 5.35 -16.97
C ASP A 72 -1.17 5.38 -15.43
N LEU A 73 -2.09 6.06 -14.73
CA LEU A 73 -2.11 6.12 -13.26
C LEU A 73 -2.37 4.76 -12.61
N TYR A 74 -3.29 3.98 -13.19
CA TYR A 74 -3.58 2.63 -12.70
C TYR A 74 -2.38 1.70 -12.87
N LEU A 75 -1.75 1.73 -14.04
CA LEU A 75 -0.54 0.96 -14.34
C LEU A 75 0.61 1.36 -13.43
N LEU A 76 0.79 2.65 -13.15
CA LEU A 76 1.83 3.13 -12.23
C LEU A 76 1.60 2.64 -10.79
N GLY A 77 0.34 2.71 -10.32
CA GLY A 77 -0.03 2.15 -9.01
C GLY A 77 0.17 0.64 -8.93
N LEU A 78 -0.14 -0.09 -10.01
CA LEU A 78 0.09 -1.53 -10.12
C LEU A 78 1.60 -1.84 -10.12
N ALA A 79 2.40 -1.11 -10.90
CA ALA A 79 3.85 -1.24 -10.92
C ALA A 79 4.46 -1.00 -9.53
N LEU A 80 4.02 0.03 -8.80
CA LEU A 80 4.45 0.26 -7.42
C LEU A 80 4.10 -0.93 -6.51
N SER A 81 2.89 -1.48 -6.64
CA SER A 81 2.49 -2.65 -5.84
C SER A 81 3.35 -3.88 -6.14
N LEU A 82 3.67 -4.12 -7.42
CA LEU A 82 4.51 -5.23 -7.87
C LEU A 82 5.96 -5.06 -7.43
N LEU A 83 6.48 -3.83 -7.47
CA LEU A 83 7.84 -3.51 -7.02
C LEU A 83 8.01 -3.80 -5.53
N LEU A 84 7.08 -3.33 -4.70
CA LEU A 84 7.11 -3.58 -3.26
C LEU A 84 6.99 -5.08 -2.98
N ASP A 85 6.03 -5.76 -3.61
CA ASP A 85 5.85 -7.19 -3.45
C ASP A 85 7.11 -7.96 -3.89
N TYR A 86 7.74 -7.59 -5.00
CA TYR A 86 9.01 -8.18 -5.43
C TYR A 86 10.14 -7.95 -4.40
N ALA A 87 10.25 -6.75 -3.83
CA ALA A 87 11.23 -6.45 -2.79
C ALA A 87 11.02 -7.31 -1.52
N ASP A 88 9.77 -7.58 -1.15
CA ASP A 88 9.41 -8.51 -0.05
C ASP A 88 9.96 -9.92 -0.31
N HIS A 89 9.82 -10.41 -1.56
CA HIS A 89 10.28 -11.74 -1.95
C HIS A 89 11.81 -11.84 -1.97
N LEU A 90 12.51 -10.78 -2.37
CA LEU A 90 13.96 -10.75 -2.43
C LEU A 90 14.62 -10.56 -1.06
N LEU A 91 14.00 -9.74 -0.20
CA LEU A 91 14.64 -9.29 1.04
C LEU A 91 14.03 -9.98 2.26
N ILE A 92 12.73 -9.85 2.47
CA ILE A 92 12.09 -10.24 3.73
C ILE A 92 11.89 -11.76 3.80
N LEU A 93 11.39 -12.38 2.74
CA LEU A 93 11.14 -13.83 2.71
C LEU A 93 12.40 -14.66 3.00
N PRO A 94 13.56 -14.43 2.35
CA PRO A 94 14.78 -15.18 2.64
C PRO A 94 15.27 -14.97 4.07
N LEU A 95 15.19 -13.73 4.59
CA LEU A 95 15.54 -13.44 5.98
C LEU A 95 14.64 -14.22 6.95
N CYS A 96 13.32 -14.21 6.75
CA CYS A 96 12.40 -15.00 7.58
C CYS A 96 12.70 -16.51 7.51
N TYR A 97 13.06 -17.03 6.34
CA TYR A 97 13.43 -18.44 6.16
C TYR A 97 14.74 -18.82 6.86
N ILE A 98 15.77 -17.99 6.72
CA ILE A 98 17.10 -18.20 7.31
C ILE A 98 17.02 -18.14 8.84
N PHE A 99 16.37 -17.09 9.37
CA PHE A 99 16.27 -16.85 10.81
C PHE A 99 15.11 -17.56 11.50
N LYS A 100 14.33 -18.38 10.78
CA LYS A 100 13.16 -19.10 11.30
C LYS A 100 12.15 -18.16 11.96
N MET A 101 11.89 -17.03 11.33
CA MET A 101 10.89 -16.05 11.75
C MET A 101 9.55 -16.27 11.03
N GLU A 102 8.49 -15.78 11.64
CA GLU A 102 7.19 -15.70 10.98
C GLU A 102 7.28 -14.79 9.74
N TYR A 103 6.71 -15.24 8.64
CA TYR A 103 6.67 -14.48 7.39
C TYR A 103 5.24 -14.05 7.09
N THR A 104 5.03 -12.78 6.79
CA THR A 104 3.71 -12.31 6.33
C THR A 104 3.90 -11.48 5.07
N PRO A 105 3.31 -11.88 3.93
CA PRO A 105 3.40 -11.13 2.69
C PRO A 105 2.96 -9.69 2.85
N ILE A 106 3.71 -8.74 2.30
CA ILE A 106 3.34 -7.33 2.39
C ILE A 106 2.14 -6.99 1.49
N MET A 107 2.03 -7.61 0.30
CA MET A 107 0.91 -7.40 -0.61
C MET A 107 -0.03 -8.61 -0.66
N ASN A 108 -1.28 -8.36 -1.02
CA ASN A 108 -2.25 -9.43 -1.28
C ASN A 108 -3.30 -9.01 -2.31
N ALA A 109 -2.97 -9.25 -3.59
CA ALA A 109 -3.86 -9.01 -4.73
C ALA A 109 -4.67 -7.72 -4.56
N VAL A 110 -3.97 -6.60 -4.45
CA VAL A 110 -4.54 -5.27 -4.13
C VAL A 110 -5.64 -4.86 -5.12
N TYR A 111 -5.54 -5.30 -6.37
CA TYR A 111 -6.51 -5.10 -7.44
C TYR A 111 -7.84 -5.87 -7.24
N LEU A 112 -7.94 -6.75 -6.23
CA LEU A 112 -9.18 -7.47 -5.88
C LEU A 112 -9.86 -6.90 -4.61
N SER A 113 -9.45 -5.72 -4.15
CA SER A 113 -10.06 -5.06 -2.99
C SER A 113 -11.52 -4.73 -3.27
N CYS A 114 -12.47 -5.18 -2.44
CA CYS A 114 -13.90 -4.89 -2.60
C CYS A 114 -14.32 -3.58 -1.89
N SER A 115 -13.40 -2.94 -1.18
CA SER A 115 -13.61 -1.63 -0.54
C SER A 115 -12.27 -0.94 -0.31
N VAL A 116 -12.29 0.37 -0.13
CA VAL A 116 -11.09 1.14 0.22
C VAL A 116 -10.57 0.74 1.60
N ARG A 117 -11.48 0.41 2.52
CA ARG A 117 -11.12 -0.18 3.82
C ARG A 117 -10.38 -1.50 3.67
N GLU A 118 -10.81 -2.40 2.78
CA GLU A 118 -10.11 -3.66 2.53
C GLU A 118 -8.75 -3.43 1.86
N PHE A 119 -8.67 -2.47 0.94
CA PHE A 119 -7.42 -2.07 0.30
C PHE A 119 -6.36 -1.71 1.35
N TRP A 120 -6.62 -0.72 2.22
CA TRP A 120 -5.66 -0.27 3.23
C TRP A 120 -5.54 -1.19 4.44
N GLY A 121 -6.63 -1.88 4.80
CA GLY A 121 -6.71 -2.65 6.04
C GLY A 121 -6.13 -4.05 5.95
N SER A 122 -6.06 -4.65 4.75
CA SER A 122 -5.59 -6.02 4.60
C SER A 122 -4.79 -6.30 3.33
N ARG A 123 -4.96 -5.56 2.24
CA ARG A 123 -4.34 -5.94 0.96
C ARG A 123 -3.07 -5.16 0.62
N TRP A 124 -2.99 -3.90 1.03
CA TRP A 124 -1.87 -3.00 0.80
C TRP A 124 -0.93 -2.98 2.00
N ASN A 125 0.36 -3.30 1.77
CA ASN A 125 1.46 -3.17 2.71
C ASN A 125 1.14 -3.60 4.16
N SER A 126 0.92 -4.90 4.34
CA SER A 126 0.52 -5.50 5.62
C SER A 126 1.53 -5.22 6.75
N MET A 127 2.81 -5.07 6.44
CA MET A 127 3.85 -4.74 7.42
C MET A 127 3.64 -3.34 8.01
N ILE A 128 3.49 -2.32 7.15
CA ILE A 128 3.22 -0.95 7.61
C ILE A 128 1.85 -0.86 8.27
N GLN A 129 0.84 -1.54 7.73
CA GLN A 129 -0.50 -1.59 8.33
C GLN A 129 -0.46 -2.13 9.77
N ARG A 130 0.25 -3.25 10.02
CA ARG A 130 0.39 -3.81 11.37
C ARG A 130 1.19 -2.90 12.29
N GLY A 131 2.26 -2.29 11.78
CA GLY A 131 3.04 -1.30 12.51
C GLY A 131 2.19 -0.13 12.98
N LEU A 132 1.46 0.51 12.06
CA LEU A 132 0.53 1.60 12.37
C LEU A 132 -0.58 1.18 13.32
N LYS A 133 -1.10 -0.06 13.17
CA LYS A 133 -2.11 -0.58 14.08
C LYS A 133 -1.59 -0.66 15.52
N CYS A 134 -0.40 -1.23 15.70
CA CYS A 134 0.23 -1.41 17.00
C CYS A 134 0.72 -0.09 17.62
N SER A 135 1.27 0.81 16.80
CA SER A 135 1.93 2.03 17.27
C SER A 135 0.98 3.22 17.40
N ILE A 136 -0.11 3.26 16.64
CA ILE A 136 -1.03 4.42 16.60
C ILE A 136 -2.46 3.99 16.91
N PHE A 137 -3.05 3.11 16.12
CA PHE A 137 -4.48 2.81 16.20
C PHE A 137 -4.90 2.24 17.56
N ASP A 138 -4.24 1.16 18.01
CA ASP A 138 -4.57 0.50 19.27
C ASP A 138 -4.25 1.40 20.48
N PRO A 139 -3.08 2.07 20.57
CA PRO A 139 -2.81 3.04 21.64
C PRO A 139 -3.83 4.18 21.71
N VAL A 140 -4.29 4.71 20.57
CA VAL A 140 -5.35 5.74 20.55
C VAL A 140 -6.66 5.17 21.09
N LEU A 141 -7.06 3.96 20.68
CA LEU A 141 -8.26 3.32 21.22
C LEU A 141 -8.17 3.11 22.74
N GLU A 142 -7.01 2.67 23.23
CA GLU A 142 -6.74 2.51 24.65
C GLU A 142 -6.87 3.84 25.40
N ALA A 143 -6.25 4.91 24.90
CA ALA A 143 -6.35 6.24 25.47
C ALA A 143 -7.80 6.76 25.51
N LEU A 144 -8.61 6.40 24.51
CA LEU A 144 -10.01 6.82 24.42
C LEU A 144 -10.96 5.99 25.31
N LYS A 145 -10.51 4.91 25.97
CA LYS A 145 -11.39 4.05 26.78
C LYS A 145 -12.17 4.80 27.85
N GLY A 146 -11.53 5.74 28.55
CA GLY A 146 -12.13 6.51 29.64
C GLY A 146 -13.16 7.57 29.21
N PHE A 147 -13.28 7.88 27.92
CA PHE A 147 -14.19 8.92 27.45
C PHE A 147 -15.61 8.38 27.22
N PRO A 148 -16.66 9.13 27.62
CA PRO A 148 -18.06 8.75 27.47
C PRO A 148 -18.59 8.97 26.03
N ILE A 149 -17.82 8.53 25.04
CA ILE A 149 -18.20 8.60 23.62
C ILE A 149 -18.46 7.19 23.07
N PRO A 150 -19.38 7.01 22.10
CA PRO A 150 -19.66 5.69 21.55
C PRO A 150 -18.42 5.05 20.91
N PHE A 151 -18.26 3.73 21.04
CA PHE A 151 -17.09 3.00 20.53
C PHE A 151 -16.81 3.24 19.04
N LYS A 152 -17.86 3.38 18.22
CA LYS A 152 -17.73 3.73 16.79
C LYS A 152 -16.97 5.04 16.56
N PHE A 153 -17.18 6.06 17.39
CA PHE A 153 -16.45 7.32 17.29
C PHE A 153 -15.01 7.16 17.73
N LYS A 154 -14.73 6.34 18.76
CA LYS A 154 -13.35 6.01 19.16
C LYS A 154 -12.58 5.37 18.00
N VAL A 155 -13.20 4.42 17.31
CA VAL A 155 -12.64 3.78 16.10
C VAL A 155 -12.42 4.79 14.99
N THR A 156 -13.38 5.68 14.70
CA THR A 156 -13.20 6.75 13.70
C THR A 156 -12.02 7.66 14.03
N ILE A 157 -11.89 8.11 15.28
CA ILE A 157 -10.76 8.96 15.72
C ILE A 157 -9.44 8.21 15.54
N ALA A 158 -9.37 6.94 15.98
CA ALA A 158 -8.18 6.12 15.82
C ALA A 158 -7.82 5.91 14.34
N THR A 159 -8.81 5.68 13.47
CA THR A 159 -8.59 5.59 12.02
C THR A 159 -8.04 6.89 11.46
N LEU A 160 -8.67 8.04 11.74
CA LEU A 160 -8.23 9.34 11.24
C LEU A 160 -6.79 9.66 11.67
N LEU A 161 -6.46 9.50 12.95
CA LEU A 161 -5.10 9.73 13.47
C LEU A 161 -4.07 8.77 12.86
N THR A 162 -4.45 7.52 12.61
CA THR A 162 -3.57 6.56 11.93
C THR A 162 -3.23 7.00 10.51
N PHE A 163 -4.23 7.47 9.76
CA PHE A 163 -4.01 7.99 8.40
C PHE A 163 -3.21 9.28 8.40
N VAL A 164 -3.47 10.21 9.32
CA VAL A 164 -2.67 11.45 9.47
C VAL A 164 -1.21 11.13 9.74
N PHE A 165 -0.93 10.20 10.66
CA PHE A 165 0.44 9.77 10.93
C PHE A 165 1.10 9.16 9.69
N SER A 166 0.39 8.28 8.96
CA SER A 166 0.87 7.75 7.68
C SER A 166 1.17 8.87 6.68
N ALA A 167 0.34 9.91 6.62
CA ALA A 167 0.53 11.03 5.73
C ALA A 167 1.78 11.85 6.05
N ILE A 168 2.03 12.13 7.33
CA ILE A 168 3.26 12.80 7.79
C ILE A 168 4.49 11.98 7.39
N MET A 169 4.45 10.66 7.58
CA MET A 169 5.54 9.78 7.15
C MET A 169 5.77 9.83 5.64
N HIS A 170 4.71 9.89 4.83
CA HIS A 170 4.83 10.00 3.38
C HIS A 170 5.34 11.37 2.92
N GLU A 171 4.91 12.48 3.53
CA GLU A 171 5.51 13.81 3.27
C GLU A 171 7.02 13.79 3.57
N TRP A 172 7.42 13.13 4.67
CA TRP A 172 8.83 13.00 5.03
C TRP A 172 9.61 12.11 4.04
N CYS A 173 9.01 11.00 3.58
CA CYS A 173 9.59 10.17 2.54
C CYS A 173 9.76 10.93 1.22
N ILE A 174 8.78 11.76 0.81
CA ILE A 174 8.90 12.59 -0.39
C ILE A 174 10.07 13.56 -0.24
N LEU A 175 10.18 14.23 0.91
CA LEU A 175 11.27 15.16 1.17
C LEU A 175 12.65 14.49 1.03
N ILE A 176 12.82 13.29 1.58
CA ILE A 176 14.12 12.60 1.58
C ILE A 176 14.41 11.88 0.26
N VAL A 177 13.44 11.11 -0.26
CA VAL A 177 13.66 10.20 -1.39
C VAL A 177 13.53 10.94 -2.72
N CYS A 178 12.55 11.84 -2.82
CA CYS A 178 12.25 12.54 -4.05
C CYS A 178 13.02 13.86 -4.18
N ASP A 179 13.58 14.39 -3.08
CA ASP A 179 14.15 15.75 -3.00
C ASP A 179 13.12 16.82 -3.44
N GLU A 180 11.85 16.56 -3.13
CA GLU A 180 10.73 17.44 -3.43
C GLU A 180 10.26 18.12 -2.14
N PRO A 181 9.93 19.43 -2.17
CA PRO A 181 9.43 20.12 -0.99
C PRO A 181 8.11 19.53 -0.52
N THR A 182 7.84 19.65 0.79
CA THR A 182 6.55 19.25 1.36
C THR A 182 5.43 20.08 0.75
N THR A 183 4.51 19.41 0.05
CA THR A 183 3.41 20.03 -0.69
C THR A 183 2.05 19.75 -0.07
N TYR A 184 2.03 18.94 1.00
CA TYR A 184 0.82 18.48 1.67
C TYR A 184 -0.10 17.63 0.78
N GLU A 185 0.37 17.19 -0.38
CA GLU A 185 -0.36 16.31 -1.29
C GLU A 185 -0.57 14.92 -0.68
N GLN A 186 0.43 14.39 0.05
CA GLN A 186 0.29 13.13 0.77
C GLN A 186 -0.68 13.31 1.95
N LEU A 187 -0.60 14.44 2.66
CA LEU A 187 -1.57 14.79 3.70
C LEU A 187 -3.00 14.80 3.16
N ALA A 188 -3.23 15.45 2.02
CA ALA A 188 -4.53 15.48 1.36
C ALA A 188 -4.99 14.07 0.93
N PHE A 189 -4.11 13.29 0.29
CA PHE A 189 -4.40 11.92 -0.14
C PHE A 189 -4.87 11.04 1.01
N PHE A 190 -4.06 10.89 2.06
CA PHE A 190 -4.40 10.02 3.19
C PHE A 190 -5.61 10.52 3.96
N THR A 191 -5.83 11.85 4.03
CA THR A 191 -7.04 12.42 4.65
C THR A 191 -8.29 12.01 3.89
N VAL A 192 -8.31 12.17 2.56
CA VAL A 192 -9.46 11.76 1.73
C VAL A 192 -9.69 10.24 1.85
N GLN A 193 -8.63 9.43 1.81
CA GLN A 193 -8.72 7.99 1.99
C GLN A 193 -9.30 7.58 3.36
N ALA A 194 -8.92 8.30 4.43
CA ALA A 194 -9.46 8.08 5.78
C ALA A 194 -10.96 8.38 5.86
N PHE A 195 -11.40 9.46 5.20
CA PHE A 195 -12.82 9.81 5.09
C PHE A 195 -13.59 8.74 4.32
N ILE A 196 -13.08 8.27 3.18
CA ILE A 196 -13.72 7.21 2.39
C ILE A 196 -13.83 5.92 3.23
N CYS A 197 -12.76 5.49 3.89
CA CYS A 197 -12.77 4.31 4.77
C CYS A 197 -13.83 4.44 5.88
N THR A 198 -13.89 5.59 6.54
CA THR A 198 -14.85 5.85 7.62
C THR A 198 -16.28 5.86 7.08
N PHE A 199 -16.48 6.49 5.93
CA PHE A 199 -17.77 6.56 5.25
C PHE A 199 -18.27 5.16 4.85
N GLU A 200 -17.43 4.32 4.25
CA GLU A 200 -17.77 2.93 3.92
C GLU A 200 -18.26 2.13 5.14
N VAL A 201 -17.62 2.34 6.30
CA VAL A 201 -18.03 1.71 7.56
C VAL A 201 -19.40 2.20 8.01
N LEU A 202 -19.62 3.53 7.99
CA LEU A 202 -20.89 4.13 8.40
C LEU A 202 -22.03 3.67 7.48
N VAL A 203 -21.83 3.69 6.17
CA VAL A 203 -22.80 3.21 5.17
C VAL A 203 -23.09 1.73 5.38
N SER A 204 -22.07 0.90 5.63
CA SER A 204 -22.26 -0.53 5.93
C SER A 204 -23.10 -0.78 7.19
N ILE A 205 -22.90 0.02 8.24
CA ILE A 205 -23.68 -0.08 9.48
C ILE A 205 -25.13 0.37 9.23
N MET A 206 -25.32 1.51 8.56
CA MET A 206 -26.65 2.05 8.26
C MET A 206 -27.45 1.09 7.37
N PHE A 207 -26.83 0.58 6.31
CA PHE A 207 -27.45 -0.35 5.39
C PHE A 207 -27.88 -1.63 6.10
N LYS A 208 -27.02 -2.20 6.96
CA LYS A 208 -27.38 -3.37 7.79
C LYS A 208 -28.54 -3.05 8.73
N ARG A 209 -28.61 -1.84 9.28
CA ARG A 209 -29.70 -1.43 10.18
C ARG A 209 -31.04 -1.26 9.45
N ILE A 210 -31.02 -0.74 8.22
CA ILE A 210 -32.23 -0.46 7.43
C ILE A 210 -32.75 -1.73 6.75
N PHE A 211 -31.87 -2.49 6.11
CA PHE A 211 -32.25 -3.62 5.26
C PHE A 211 -32.00 -4.99 5.88
N GLY A 212 -31.34 -5.08 7.05
CA GLY A 212 -30.96 -6.35 7.66
C GLY A 212 -29.84 -7.13 6.94
N LEU A 213 -29.39 -6.64 5.78
CA LEU A 213 -28.41 -7.30 4.91
C LEU A 213 -27.02 -6.64 5.00
N LYS A 214 -25.97 -7.40 4.69
CA LYS A 214 -24.61 -6.84 4.53
C LYS A 214 -24.44 -6.37 3.09
N ILE A 215 -23.97 -5.14 2.88
CA ILE A 215 -23.71 -4.55 1.54
C ILE A 215 -22.92 -5.50 0.64
N GLY A 216 -21.87 -6.12 1.17
CA GLY A 216 -20.99 -7.01 0.40
C GLY A 216 -21.67 -8.28 -0.14
N HIS A 217 -22.84 -8.68 0.39
CA HIS A 217 -23.63 -9.78 -0.15
C HIS A 217 -24.68 -9.31 -1.18
N VAL A 218 -25.02 -8.03 -1.19
CA VAL A 218 -26.03 -7.47 -2.09
C VAL A 218 -25.42 -7.09 -3.43
N PHE A 219 -24.24 -6.47 -3.42
CA PHE A 219 -23.58 -6.05 -4.66
C PHE A 219 -22.63 -7.13 -5.18
N PRO A 220 -22.60 -7.41 -6.50
CA PRO A 220 -21.61 -8.30 -7.09
C PRO A 220 -20.18 -7.85 -6.76
N LYS A 221 -19.26 -8.81 -6.57
CA LYS A 221 -17.85 -8.51 -6.24
C LYS A 221 -17.20 -7.56 -7.26
N VAL A 222 -17.54 -7.69 -8.54
CA VAL A 222 -17.01 -6.82 -9.60
C VAL A 222 -17.36 -5.36 -9.34
N VAL A 223 -18.59 -5.06 -8.93
CA VAL A 223 -19.03 -3.68 -8.61
C VAL A 223 -18.26 -3.12 -7.42
N GLN A 224 -18.05 -3.95 -6.41
CA GLN A 224 -17.28 -3.59 -5.22
C GLN A 224 -15.80 -3.31 -5.54
N VAL A 225 -15.19 -4.13 -6.41
CA VAL A 225 -13.83 -3.92 -6.91
C VAL A 225 -13.74 -2.62 -7.71
N LEU A 226 -14.66 -2.40 -8.64
CA LEU A 226 -14.70 -1.16 -9.43
C LEU A 226 -14.80 0.07 -8.54
N TRP A 227 -15.66 0.04 -7.51
CA TRP A 227 -15.76 1.12 -6.53
C TRP A 227 -14.41 1.40 -5.86
N ALA A 228 -13.76 0.38 -5.29
CA ALA A 228 -12.48 0.55 -4.61
C ALA A 228 -11.39 1.08 -5.56
N THR A 229 -11.33 0.55 -6.78
CA THR A 229 -10.39 1.01 -7.81
C THR A 229 -10.64 2.46 -8.18
N ILE A 230 -11.88 2.87 -8.44
CA ILE A 230 -12.22 4.26 -8.80
C ILE A 230 -11.89 5.22 -7.65
N ALA A 231 -12.20 4.85 -6.40
CA ALA A 231 -11.93 5.67 -5.23
C ALA A 231 -10.42 5.88 -4.98
N VAL A 232 -9.60 4.85 -5.19
CA VAL A 232 -8.13 4.99 -5.11
C VAL A 232 -7.59 5.75 -6.33
N LEU A 233 -8.03 5.39 -7.54
CA LEU A 233 -7.55 5.99 -8.80
C LEU A 233 -7.82 7.49 -8.88
N SER A 234 -9.04 7.93 -8.53
CA SER A 234 -9.44 9.35 -8.52
C SER A 234 -8.54 10.23 -7.67
N THR A 235 -8.03 9.68 -6.56
CA THR A 235 -7.14 10.40 -5.62
C THR A 235 -5.66 10.10 -5.85
N SER A 236 -5.34 9.14 -6.72
CA SER A 236 -3.97 8.67 -6.94
C SER A 236 -2.98 9.76 -7.39
N PRO A 237 -3.37 10.85 -8.11
CA PRO A 237 -2.38 11.87 -8.43
C PRO A 237 -1.85 12.62 -7.20
N LEU A 238 -2.66 12.79 -6.15
CA LEU A 238 -2.18 13.35 -4.88
C LEU A 238 -1.06 12.50 -4.27
N PHE A 239 -1.11 11.19 -4.49
CA PHE A 239 -0.06 10.28 -4.04
C PHE A 239 1.12 10.22 -5.01
N LEU A 240 0.86 10.12 -6.32
CA LEU A 240 1.85 9.82 -7.36
C LEU A 240 2.59 11.06 -7.88
N ASN A 241 1.98 12.24 -7.92
CA ASN A 241 2.57 13.45 -8.48
C ASN A 241 3.92 13.82 -7.84
N PRO A 242 4.07 13.78 -6.50
CA PRO A 242 5.38 14.03 -5.88
C PRO A 242 6.47 13.06 -6.34
N PHE A 243 6.15 11.77 -6.51
CA PHE A 243 7.10 10.77 -7.01
C PHE A 243 7.48 11.00 -8.47
N ILE A 244 6.50 11.41 -9.30
CA ILE A 244 6.72 11.71 -10.72
C ILE A 244 7.60 12.96 -10.86
N ARG A 245 7.30 14.05 -10.12
CA ARG A 245 8.11 15.29 -10.15
C ARG A 245 9.53 15.05 -9.64
N GLY A 246 9.66 14.28 -8.56
CA GLY A 246 10.97 13.88 -8.02
C GLY A 246 11.74 12.86 -8.86
N LYS A 247 11.18 12.45 -10.01
CA LYS A 247 11.75 11.46 -10.95
C LYS A 247 12.21 10.18 -10.26
N VAL A 248 11.44 9.72 -9.28
CA VAL A 248 11.85 8.60 -8.44
C VAL A 248 12.05 7.33 -9.26
N PHE A 249 11.22 7.14 -10.28
CA PHE A 249 11.28 6.00 -11.18
C PHE A 249 12.52 6.01 -12.09
N ASP A 250 13.15 7.17 -12.29
CA ASP A 250 14.45 7.26 -12.98
C ASP A 250 15.59 6.95 -12.00
N LYS A 251 15.49 7.44 -10.75
CA LYS A 251 16.50 7.26 -9.70
C LYS A 251 16.64 5.81 -9.20
N PHE A 252 15.55 5.04 -9.15
CA PHE A 252 15.56 3.66 -8.62
C PHE A 252 16.01 2.60 -9.63
N HIS A 253 16.31 2.98 -10.86
CA HIS A 253 17.27 2.21 -11.63
C HIS A 253 18.63 2.46 -11.00
N LEU A 254 19.12 1.50 -10.20
CA LEU A 254 20.56 1.21 -10.18
C LEU A 254 20.96 1.22 -11.64
N ASP A 255 21.60 2.31 -12.08
CA ASP A 255 21.95 2.55 -13.46
C ASP A 255 22.55 1.24 -13.95
N TYR A 256 21.86 0.62 -14.90
CA TYR A 256 22.39 -0.56 -15.57
C TYR A 256 23.81 -0.24 -16.04
N ASP A 257 24.06 1.02 -16.43
CA ASP A 257 25.36 1.58 -16.78
C ASP A 257 26.35 1.66 -15.61
N ILE A 258 25.93 1.97 -14.38
CA ILE A 258 26.80 1.98 -13.18
C ILE A 258 27.14 0.55 -12.77
N MET A 259 26.16 -0.35 -12.73
CA MET A 259 26.38 -1.77 -12.44
C MET A 259 27.23 -2.44 -13.52
N LYS A 260 26.96 -2.16 -14.80
CA LYS A 260 27.74 -2.62 -15.95
C LYS A 260 29.16 -2.07 -15.91
N ALA A 261 29.35 -0.77 -15.68
CA ALA A 261 30.67 -0.17 -15.54
C ALA A 261 31.45 -0.75 -14.33
N TYR A 262 30.78 -1.02 -13.22
CA TYR A 262 31.40 -1.66 -12.05
C TYR A 262 31.79 -3.12 -12.34
N VAL A 263 30.93 -3.87 -13.05
CA VAL A 263 31.20 -5.27 -13.43
C VAL A 263 32.31 -5.37 -14.47
N GLU A 264 32.26 -4.54 -15.52
CA GLU A 264 33.29 -4.45 -16.56
C GLU A 264 34.65 -4.08 -15.96
N ARG A 265 34.68 -3.15 -14.99
CA ARG A 265 35.91 -2.71 -14.36
C ARG A 265 36.55 -3.74 -13.41
N ASN A 266 35.73 -4.54 -12.73
CA ASN A 266 36.20 -5.39 -11.62
C ASN A 266 36.20 -6.89 -11.93
N PHE A 267 35.45 -7.36 -12.93
CA PHE A 267 35.25 -8.81 -13.15
C PHE A 267 35.45 -9.25 -14.62
N LEU A 268 35.63 -8.33 -15.56
CA LEU A 268 35.87 -8.64 -16.98
C LEU A 268 37.28 -8.23 -17.47
N LYS A 269 38.29 -8.34 -16.60
CA LYS A 269 39.70 -8.34 -17.01
C LYS A 269 40.19 -9.74 -17.31
#